data_AF-A0A101GAS1-F1
#
_entry.id   AF-A0A101GAS1-F1
#
_cell.length_a   1.000
_cell.length_b   1.000
_cell.length_c   1.000
_cell.angle_alpha   90.00
_cell.angle_beta   90.00
_cell.angle_gamma   90.00
#
_symmetry.space_group_name_H-M   'P 1'
#
loop_
_entity.id
_entity.type
_entity.pdbx_description
1 polymer ?
#
loop_
_entity_poly.entity_id
_entity_poly.type
_entity_poly.pdbx_seq_one_letter_code
_entity_poly.pdbx_strand_id
1 'polypeptide(L)'
;MNAKKKNNNMRITGVLAVVILIAGIALGGLIFRSPAPDTDSQDHDEEVQNSNSEWTCSMHPQIRRDEPGQCPICAMDLIPVETMNNLDETADPGVVRMTESAMKLAEIQTTTVKRGIPEVNLHLKGKIAADER
;
A
#
# COMPACT_ATOMS: atom_id res chain seq x y z
N MET A 1 -43.52 34.97 -48.98
CA MET A 1 -43.37 35.09 -47.51
C MET A 1 -42.25 34.19 -46.93
N ASN A 2 -41.01 34.19 -47.48
CA ASN A 2 -40.02 33.14 -47.16
C ASN A 2 -38.59 33.60 -46.79
N ALA A 3 -38.35 34.87 -46.48
CA ALA A 3 -37.00 35.32 -46.07
C ALA A 3 -36.80 35.34 -44.54
N LYS A 4 -37.83 35.74 -43.77
CA LYS A 4 -37.72 35.95 -42.32
C LYS A 4 -37.70 34.63 -41.51
N LYS A 5 -38.33 33.57 -42.04
CA LYS A 5 -38.37 32.23 -41.41
C LYS A 5 -37.01 31.51 -41.48
N LYS A 6 -36.24 31.69 -42.56
CA LYS A 6 -34.93 31.02 -42.75
C LYS A 6 -33.87 31.55 -41.78
N ASN A 7 -33.85 32.86 -41.52
CA ASN A 7 -32.87 33.48 -40.62
C ASN A 7 -33.18 33.19 -39.13
N ASN A 8 -34.46 33.14 -38.75
CA ASN A 8 -34.83 32.73 -37.40
C ASN A 8 -34.57 31.24 -37.18
N ASN A 9 -34.80 30.38 -38.17
CA ASN A 9 -34.43 28.97 -38.05
C ASN A 9 -32.90 28.79 -37.94
N MET A 10 -32.11 29.54 -38.70
CA MET A 10 -30.64 29.52 -38.60
C MET A 10 -30.15 29.97 -37.20
N ARG A 11 -30.76 31.03 -36.64
CA ARG A 11 -30.46 31.51 -35.29
C ARG A 11 -30.97 30.56 -34.21
N ILE A 12 -32.14 29.97 -34.37
CA ILE A 12 -32.72 28.99 -33.43
C ILE A 12 -31.89 27.71 -33.44
N THR A 13 -31.48 27.19 -34.59
CA THR A 13 -30.58 26.02 -34.68
C THR A 13 -29.20 26.34 -34.10
N GLY A 14 -28.69 27.56 -34.29
CA GLY A 14 -27.45 28.03 -33.66
C GLY A 14 -27.56 28.11 -32.13
N VAL A 15 -28.63 28.70 -31.61
CA VAL A 15 -28.88 28.78 -30.16
C VAL A 15 -29.11 27.38 -29.57
N LEU A 16 -29.84 26.50 -30.26
CA LEU A 16 -30.07 25.13 -29.83
C LEU A 16 -28.75 24.32 -29.77
N ALA A 17 -27.88 24.47 -30.77
CA ALA A 17 -26.57 23.82 -30.80
C ALA A 17 -25.66 24.32 -29.64
N VAL A 18 -25.68 25.63 -29.35
CA VAL A 18 -24.93 26.21 -28.23
C VAL A 18 -25.47 25.71 -26.88
N VAL A 19 -26.80 25.61 -26.73
CA VAL A 19 -27.42 25.07 -25.51
C VAL A 19 -27.08 23.58 -25.31
N ILE A 20 -27.10 22.78 -26.37
CA ILE A 20 -26.72 21.35 -26.30
C ILE A 20 -25.23 21.19 -25.96
N LEU A 21 -24.37 22.05 -26.50
CA LEU A 21 -22.93 22.05 -26.21
C LEU A 21 -22.67 22.43 -24.74
N ILE A 22 -23.32 23.48 -24.23
CA ILE A 22 -23.20 23.90 -22.83
C ILE A 22 -23.78 22.84 -21.88
N ALA A 23 -24.93 22.26 -22.21
CA ALA A 23 -25.53 21.19 -21.43
C ALA A 23 -24.64 19.93 -21.43
N GLY A 24 -24.02 19.60 -22.57
CA GLY A 24 -23.08 18.49 -22.70
C GLY A 24 -21.81 18.69 -21.87
N ILE A 25 -21.24 19.90 -21.83
CA ILE A 25 -20.09 20.23 -20.97
C ILE A 25 -20.49 20.18 -19.49
N ALA A 26 -21.66 20.70 -19.13
CA ALA A 26 -22.14 20.69 -17.74
C ALA A 26 -22.43 19.27 -17.23
N LEU A 27 -23.10 18.43 -18.04
CA LEU A 27 -23.36 17.03 -17.72
C LEU A 27 -22.08 16.19 -17.77
N GLY A 28 -21.21 16.43 -18.74
CA GLY A 28 -19.91 15.78 -18.88
C GLY A 28 -18.97 16.10 -17.73
N GLY A 29 -18.93 17.35 -17.25
CA GLY A 29 -18.12 17.76 -16.10
C GLY A 29 -18.60 17.20 -14.76
N LEU A 30 -19.86 16.75 -14.68
CA LEU A 30 -20.43 16.16 -13.46
C LEU A 30 -20.29 14.62 -13.45
N ILE A 31 -20.38 13.96 -14.60
CA ILE A 31 -20.11 12.51 -14.73
C ILE A 31 -18.60 12.20 -14.82
N PHE A 32 -17.81 13.07 -15.44
CA PHE A 32 -16.35 12.96 -15.54
C PHE A 32 -15.63 13.84 -14.51
N ARG A 33 -16.28 14.14 -13.38
CA ARG A 33 -15.61 14.70 -12.20
C ARG A 33 -14.69 13.62 -11.65
N SER A 34 -13.57 13.44 -12.33
CA SER A 34 -12.40 12.79 -11.74
C SER A 34 -12.14 13.54 -10.43
N PRO A 35 -11.98 12.83 -9.30
CA PRO A 35 -11.35 13.46 -8.15
C PRO A 35 -10.05 14.08 -8.65
N ALA A 36 -9.74 15.30 -8.20
CA ALA A 36 -8.53 15.98 -8.61
C ALA A 36 -7.35 14.99 -8.52
N PRO A 37 -6.47 14.89 -9.53
CA PRO A 37 -5.15 14.38 -9.24
C PRO A 37 -4.58 15.40 -8.25
N ASP A 38 -4.29 14.95 -7.04
CA ASP A 38 -3.28 15.62 -6.25
C ASP A 38 -2.07 15.69 -7.18
N THR A 39 -1.73 16.92 -7.59
CA THR A 39 -0.47 17.21 -8.26
C THR A 39 0.60 17.01 -7.21
N ASP A 40 0.87 15.74 -6.90
CA ASP A 40 2.15 15.30 -6.39
C ASP A 40 3.05 15.28 -7.61
N SER A 41 3.57 16.46 -7.94
CA SER A 41 4.74 16.60 -8.78
C SER A 41 5.90 15.97 -8.02
N GLN A 42 5.98 14.64 -8.06
CA GLN A 42 7.21 13.90 -7.84
C GLN A 42 8.05 14.11 -9.10
N ASP A 43 8.62 15.32 -9.20
CA ASP A 43 9.96 15.44 -9.72
C ASP A 43 10.81 14.60 -8.75
N HIS A 44 11.12 13.37 -9.15
CA HIS A 44 12.34 12.74 -8.67
C HIS A 44 13.51 13.42 -9.38
N ASP A 45 13.65 14.73 -9.13
CA ASP A 45 14.94 15.37 -9.28
C ASP A 45 15.83 14.71 -8.23
N GLU A 46 16.82 13.98 -8.75
CA GLU A 46 17.94 13.46 -8.01
C GLU A 46 18.69 14.64 -7.36
N GLU A 47 18.21 15.09 -6.21
CA GLU A 47 19.06 15.74 -5.24
C GLU A 47 19.60 14.63 -4.33
N VAL A 48 20.77 14.13 -4.70
CA VAL A 48 21.66 13.35 -3.83
C VAL A 48 21.97 14.22 -2.62
N GLN A 49 21.07 14.22 -1.64
CA GLN A 49 21.34 14.66 -0.29
C GLN A 49 22.31 13.63 0.27
N ASN A 50 23.57 14.01 0.21
CA ASN A 50 24.72 13.27 0.69
C ASN A 50 24.67 13.22 2.23
N SER A 51 23.71 12.47 2.77
CA SER A 51 23.81 11.87 4.08
C SER A 51 24.35 10.47 3.85
N ASN A 52 25.40 10.13 4.58
CA ASN A 52 26.10 8.85 4.60
C ASN A 52 25.11 7.67 4.77
N SER A 53 24.51 7.26 3.65
CA SER A 53 23.37 6.36 3.62
C SER A 53 23.92 4.96 3.49
N GLU A 54 23.95 4.26 4.62
CA GLU A 54 24.28 2.84 4.62
C GLU A 54 23.17 2.08 3.87
N TRP A 55 23.55 1.23 2.92
CA TRP A 55 22.66 0.40 2.11
C TRP A 55 22.72 -1.05 2.59
N THR A 56 21.57 -1.70 2.68
CA THR A 56 21.44 -3.08 3.18
C THR A 56 20.49 -3.94 2.37
N CYS A 57 20.69 -5.26 2.39
CA CYS A 57 19.78 -6.21 1.76
C CYS A 57 18.68 -6.63 2.75
N SER A 58 17.41 -6.59 2.33
CA SER A 58 16.24 -6.96 3.16
C SER A 58 16.28 -8.40 3.68
N MET A 59 16.93 -9.32 2.95
CA MET A 59 17.10 -10.72 3.37
C MET A 59 18.40 -10.96 4.14
N HIS A 60 19.41 -10.11 3.95
CA HIS A 60 20.76 -10.29 4.50
C HIS A 60 21.24 -8.98 5.15
N PRO A 61 20.72 -8.62 6.33
CA PRO A 61 21.02 -7.36 7.00
C PRO A 61 22.49 -7.25 7.45
N GLN A 62 23.28 -8.32 7.37
CA GLN A 62 24.72 -8.28 7.66
C GLN A 62 25.54 -7.60 6.55
N ILE A 63 24.93 -7.38 5.37
CA ILE A 63 25.60 -6.75 4.23
C ILE A 63 25.27 -5.26 4.27
N ARG A 64 26.27 -4.46 4.65
CA ARG A 64 26.22 -3.00 4.66
C ARG A 64 27.18 -2.45 3.62
N ARG A 65 26.71 -1.53 2.77
CA ARG A 65 27.48 -0.89 1.70
C ARG A 65 27.20 0.60 1.69
N ASP A 66 28.18 1.41 1.34
CA ASP A 66 28.01 2.87 1.26
C ASP A 66 27.42 3.32 -0.07
N GLU A 67 27.16 2.38 -0.98
CA GLU A 67 26.73 2.61 -2.36
C GLU A 67 25.53 1.72 -2.72
N PRO A 68 24.61 2.19 -3.58
CA PRO A 68 23.55 1.37 -4.15
C PRO A 68 24.14 0.26 -5.04
N GLY A 69 23.51 -0.91 -5.05
CA GLY A 69 23.96 -2.03 -5.86
C GLY A 69 23.20 -3.32 -5.59
N GLN A 70 23.76 -4.44 -6.02
CA GLN A 70 23.15 -5.76 -5.82
C GLN A 70 23.79 -6.50 -4.65
N CYS A 71 22.95 -7.21 -3.88
CA CYS A 71 23.41 -8.09 -2.82
C CYS A 71 24.22 -9.26 -3.39
N PRO A 72 25.45 -9.53 -2.92
CA PRO A 72 26.29 -10.62 -3.43
C PRO A 72 25.77 -12.03 -3.10
N ILE A 73 24.78 -12.16 -2.19
CA ILE A 73 24.20 -13.45 -1.79
C ILE A 73 22.94 -13.78 -2.59
N CYS A 74 22.03 -12.83 -2.74
CA CYS A 74 20.72 -13.06 -3.39
C CYS A 74 20.49 -12.27 -4.67
N ALA A 75 21.45 -11.45 -5.10
CA ALA A 75 21.38 -10.60 -6.30
C ALA A 75 20.18 -9.64 -6.36
N MET A 76 19.48 -9.44 -5.24
CA MET A 76 18.43 -8.43 -5.10
C MET A 76 19.05 -7.08 -4.80
N ASP A 77 18.38 -6.00 -5.19
CA ASP A 77 18.85 -4.63 -5.00
C ASP A 77 18.97 -4.30 -3.50
N LEU A 78 20.06 -3.63 -3.15
CA LEU A 78 20.30 -3.05 -1.85
C LEU A 78 19.34 -1.88 -1.65
N ILE A 79 18.81 -1.74 -0.43
CA ILE A 79 17.90 -0.65 -0.06
C ILE A 79 18.52 0.23 1.03
N PRO A 80 18.22 1.53 1.09
CA PRO A 80 18.80 2.43 2.09
C PRO A 80 18.33 2.05 3.49
N VAL A 81 19.23 2.05 4.47
CA VAL A 81 18.92 1.79 5.88
C VAL A 81 17.97 2.86 6.44
N GLU A 82 18.07 4.10 5.97
CA GLU A 82 17.13 5.19 6.26
C GLU A 82 15.67 4.76 6.00
N THR A 83 15.41 4.03 4.91
CA THR A 83 14.07 3.55 4.53
C THR A 83 13.56 2.46 5.47
N MET A 84 14.44 1.68 6.10
CA MET A 84 14.05 0.72 7.15
C MET A 84 13.73 1.40 8.49
N ASN A 85 14.41 2.51 8.79
CA ASN A 85 14.26 3.26 10.05
C ASN A 85 13.13 4.30 10.00
N ASN A 86 12.51 4.54 8.86
CA ASN A 86 11.29 5.36 8.72
C ASN A 86 10.03 4.71 9.34
N LEU A 87 10.19 3.75 10.24
CA LEU A 87 9.19 3.42 11.25
C LEU A 87 9.59 4.16 12.52
N ASP A 88 9.09 5.38 12.66
CA ASP A 88 9.05 6.21 13.87
C ASP A 88 10.20 5.95 14.88
N GLU A 89 11.18 6.85 14.96
CA GLU A 89 12.33 6.84 15.91
C GLU A 89 11.93 6.81 17.42
N THR A 90 10.64 6.68 17.72
CA THR A 90 10.04 6.54 19.06
C THR A 90 9.30 5.20 19.25
N ALA A 91 9.37 4.28 18.28
CA ALA A 91 8.76 2.97 18.37
C ALA A 91 9.59 2.06 19.29
N ASP A 92 8.95 1.56 20.36
CA ASP A 92 9.49 0.51 21.21
C ASP A 92 9.92 -0.70 20.35
N PRO A 93 11.16 -1.19 20.43
CA PRO A 93 11.64 -2.32 19.62
C PRO A 93 10.84 -3.63 19.83
N GLY A 94 9.96 -3.69 20.83
CA GLY A 94 9.02 -4.78 21.05
C GLY A 94 7.70 -4.70 20.25
N VAL A 95 7.45 -3.61 19.52
CA VAL A 95 6.16 -3.36 18.85
C VAL A 95 6.30 -3.41 17.33
N VAL A 96 5.68 -4.41 16.72
CA VAL A 96 5.54 -4.50 15.26
C VAL A 96 4.32 -3.69 14.82
N ARG A 97 4.55 -2.56 14.13
CA ARG A 97 3.48 -1.74 13.54
C ARG A 97 3.16 -2.22 12.13
N MET A 98 1.89 -2.21 11.78
CA MET A 98 1.40 -2.58 10.45
C MET A 98 0.47 -1.50 9.90
N THR A 99 0.45 -1.34 8.58
CA THR A 99 -0.53 -0.47 7.91
C THR A 99 -1.92 -1.10 7.99
N GLU A 100 -2.97 -0.29 7.85
CA GLU A 100 -4.35 -0.77 7.91
C GLU A 100 -4.63 -1.85 6.84
N SER A 101 -4.11 -1.64 5.63
CA SER A 101 -4.20 -2.60 4.53
C SER A 101 -3.48 -3.91 4.85
N ALA A 102 -2.27 -3.85 5.44
CA ALA A 102 -1.52 -5.04 5.84
C ALA A 102 -2.26 -5.84 6.93
N MET A 103 -2.89 -5.16 7.89
CA MET A 103 -3.68 -5.81 8.94
C MET A 103 -4.91 -6.56 8.39
N LYS A 104 -5.60 -5.99 7.39
CA LYS A 104 -6.76 -6.62 6.75
C LYS A 104 -6.39 -7.88 5.96
N LEU A 105 -5.20 -7.92 5.37
CA LEU A 105 -4.70 -9.06 4.61
C LEU A 105 -4.04 -10.13 5.50
N ALA A 106 -3.63 -9.78 6.72
CA ALA A 106 -2.87 -10.66 7.60
C ALA A 106 -3.72 -11.76 8.27
N GLU A 107 -5.06 -11.71 8.18
CA GLU A 107 -5.99 -12.70 8.75
C GLU A 107 -5.63 -13.17 10.17
N ILE A 108 -5.24 -12.23 11.04
CA ILE A 108 -4.68 -12.54 12.36
C ILE A 108 -5.75 -13.19 13.25
N GLN A 109 -5.50 -14.43 13.67
CA GLN A 109 -6.32 -15.15 14.64
C GLN A 109 -5.80 -14.91 16.05
N THR A 110 -6.67 -14.45 16.95
CA THR A 110 -6.32 -14.21 18.35
C THR A 110 -7.27 -14.95 19.28
N THR A 111 -6.78 -15.26 20.48
CA THR A 111 -7.60 -15.80 21.55
C THR A 111 -7.16 -15.21 22.87
N THR A 112 -8.12 -14.98 23.77
CA THR A 112 -7.83 -14.43 25.08
C THR A 112 -7.13 -15.47 25.95
N VAL A 113 -5.99 -15.09 26.53
CA VAL A 113 -5.24 -15.95 27.46
C VAL A 113 -6.06 -16.19 28.73
N LYS A 114 -6.21 -17.46 29.14
CA LYS A 114 -6.86 -17.87 30.38
C LYS A 114 -5.85 -18.57 31.29
N ARG A 115 -5.97 -18.33 32.60
CA ARG A 115 -5.18 -19.04 33.63
C ARG A 115 -6.02 -20.20 34.19
N GLY A 116 -5.43 -21.37 34.31
CA GLY A 116 -6.12 -22.56 34.83
C GLY A 116 -5.15 -23.70 35.12
N ILE A 117 -5.65 -24.76 35.75
CA ILE A 117 -4.89 -26.00 35.93
C ILE A 117 -4.97 -26.78 34.60
N PRO A 118 -3.85 -27.09 33.94
CA PRO A 118 -3.88 -27.82 32.68
C PRO A 118 -4.26 -29.29 32.94
N GLU A 119 -5.30 -29.76 32.25
CA GLU A 119 -5.64 -31.18 32.22
C GLU A 119 -4.92 -31.83 31.03
N VAL A 120 -3.91 -32.66 31.32
CA VAL A 120 -3.16 -33.39 30.30
C VAL A 120 -3.56 -34.86 30.36
N ASN A 121 -4.16 -35.37 29.29
CA ASN A 121 -4.45 -36.79 29.13
C ASN A 121 -3.24 -37.47 28.46
N LEU A 122 -2.49 -38.27 29.21
CA LEU A 122 -1.34 -39.01 28.69
C LEU A 122 -1.68 -40.49 28.50
N HIS A 123 -1.58 -40.98 27.27
CA HIS A 123 -1.72 -42.41 26.98
C HIS A 123 -0.35 -43.10 27.02
N LEU A 124 -0.14 -43.94 28.03
CA LEU A 124 1.09 -44.71 28.20
C LEU A 124 0.87 -46.16 27.76
N LYS A 125 1.83 -46.69 26.99
CA LYS A 125 1.85 -48.11 26.60
C LYS A 125 2.88 -48.84 27.46
N GLY A 126 2.43 -49.80 28.26
CA GLY A 126 3.29 -50.66 29.08
C GLY A 126 3.47 -52.06 28.50
N LYS A 127 4.54 -52.76 28.89
CA LYS A 127 4.73 -54.20 28.69
C LYS A 127 4.66 -54.90 30.05
N ILE A 128 4.15 -56.14 30.07
CA ILE A 128 4.04 -56.94 31.30
C ILE A 128 5.35 -57.73 31.48
N ALA A 129 5.95 -57.68 32.67
CA ALA A 129 7.14 -58.44 33.05
C ALA A 129 6.83 -59.31 34.28
N ALA A 130 7.48 -60.47 34.38
CA ALA A 130 7.30 -61.37 35.53
C ALA A 130 7.97 -60.81 36.79
N ASP A 131 7.41 -61.12 37.97
CA ASP A 131 7.96 -60.76 39.28
C ASP A 131 9.06 -61.77 39.69
N GLU A 132 10.25 -61.30 40.04
CA GLU A 132 11.45 -62.14 40.31
C GLU A 132 11.72 -62.36 41.82
N ARG A 133 10.69 -62.30 42.66
CA ARG A 133 10.82 -62.57 44.10
C ARG A 133 10.66 -64.04 44.51
#